data_AF-A0A6N7CHK8-F1
#
_entry.id   AF-A0A6N7CHK8-F1
#
_cell.length_a   1.000
_cell.length_b   1.000
_cell.length_c   1.000
_cell.angle_alpha   90.00
_cell.angle_beta   90.00
_cell.angle_gamma   90.00
#
_symmetry.space_group_name_H-M   'P 1'
#
loop_
_entity.id
_entity.type
_entity.pdbx_description
1 polymer ?
#
loop_
_entity_poly.entity_id
_entity_poly.type
_entity_poly.pdbx_seq_one_letter_code
_entity_poly.pdbx_strand_id
1 'polypeptide(L)'
;MTVLLIDQASLRGEGGLVVHQPMGAGHEQALAQLAREFDERNDSHAETESLASNITLDDGDLIWHSGDGHDILFTVVDVSGRLLVRALEKSSEGWVTVADRPVDPRDAASSAHAVWQLISLLMA
;
A
#
# COMPACT_ATOMS: atom_id res chain seq x y z
N MET A 1 13.93 11.32 -18.84
CA MET A 1 13.74 10.26 -17.84
C MET A 1 13.77 10.96 -16.49
N THR A 2 12.59 11.26 -15.96
CA THR A 2 12.45 12.07 -14.75
C THR A 2 12.38 11.10 -13.58
N VAL A 3 13.46 11.00 -12.82
CA VAL A 3 13.48 10.27 -11.55
C VAL A 3 12.53 11.01 -10.60
N LEU A 4 11.47 10.32 -10.18
CA LEU A 4 10.59 10.82 -9.12
C LEU A 4 11.40 10.75 -7.81
N LEU A 5 12.12 11.83 -7.50
CA LEU A 5 12.71 11.98 -6.17
C LEU A 5 11.56 12.13 -5.19
N ILE A 6 11.24 11.04 -4.49
CA ILE A 6 10.50 11.11 -3.23
C ILE A 6 11.34 12.01 -2.33
N ASP A 7 10.83 13.20 -2.04
CA ASP A 7 11.49 14.19 -1.21
C ASP A 7 11.73 13.58 0.18
N GLN A 8 12.97 13.17 0.44
CA GLN A 8 13.38 12.55 1.69
C GLN A 8 13.40 13.55 2.87
N ALA A 9 13.04 14.82 2.66
CA ALA A 9 13.12 15.83 3.71
C ALA A 9 11.97 15.71 4.73
N SER A 10 10.89 14.98 4.41
CA SER A 10 9.78 14.76 5.35
C SER A 10 9.96 13.57 6.31
N LEU A 11 11.08 12.82 6.19
CA LEU A 11 11.43 11.70 7.09
C LEU A 11 12.29 12.14 8.30
N ARG A 12 12.23 13.41 8.70
CA ARG A 12 13.00 13.94 9.84
C ARG A 12 12.41 13.49 11.19
N GLY A 13 12.64 12.22 11.51
CA GLY A 13 12.50 11.63 12.83
C GLY A 13 13.38 10.39 12.91
N GLU A 14 14.57 10.53 13.48
CA GLU A 14 15.50 9.45 13.87
C GLU A 14 16.11 8.57 12.75
N GLY A 15 17.21 9.02 12.16
CA GLY A 15 18.48 8.27 12.07
C GLY A 15 18.54 6.87 11.42
N GLY A 16 17.51 6.39 10.73
CA GLY A 16 17.54 5.15 9.95
C GLY A 16 17.54 5.44 8.46
N LEU A 17 18.45 4.82 7.70
CA LEU A 17 18.36 4.84 6.24
C LEU A 17 17.09 4.09 5.85
N VAL A 18 16.07 4.78 5.35
CA VAL A 18 14.86 4.14 4.86
C VAL A 18 15.22 3.39 3.58
N VAL A 19 15.27 2.06 3.67
CA VAL A 19 15.51 1.19 2.52
C VAL A 19 14.16 0.74 1.99
N HIS A 20 13.88 1.11 0.73
CA HIS A 20 12.72 0.65 -0.01
C HIS A 20 12.88 -0.84 -0.36
N GLN A 21 11.81 -1.62 -0.14
CA GLN A 21 11.73 -3.02 -0.54
C GLN A 21 10.59 -3.16 -1.57
N PRO A 22 10.88 -3.35 -2.87
CA PRO A 22 9.86 -3.32 -3.89
C PRO A 22 8.90 -4.52 -3.77
N MET A 23 7.60 -4.22 -3.83
CA MET A 23 6.55 -5.19 -4.08
C MET A 23 6.48 -5.54 -5.56
N GLY A 24 5.82 -6.65 -5.88
CA GLY A 24 5.70 -7.14 -7.25
C GLY A 24 4.29 -7.62 -7.58
N ALA A 25 4.13 -8.16 -8.79
CA ALA A 25 2.85 -8.68 -9.28
C ALA A 25 2.24 -9.74 -8.35
N GLY A 26 3.05 -10.51 -7.62
CA GLY A 26 2.54 -11.47 -6.64
C GLY A 26 1.85 -10.79 -5.45
N HIS A 27 2.34 -9.64 -5.00
CA HIS A 27 1.72 -8.83 -3.94
C HIS A 27 0.42 -8.20 -4.41
N GLU A 28 0.41 -7.65 -5.63
CA GLU A 28 -0.78 -7.12 -6.29
C GLU A 28 -1.88 -8.19 -6.40
N GLN A 29 -1.54 -9.37 -6.93
CA GLN A 29 -2.47 -10.50 -7.04
C GLN A 29 -3.00 -10.98 -5.69
N ALA A 30 -2.13 -11.06 -4.68
CA ALA A 30 -2.54 -11.44 -3.33
C ALA A 30 -3.51 -10.42 -2.71
N LEU A 31 -3.27 -9.12 -2.94
CA LEU A 31 -4.17 -8.06 -2.47
C LEU A 31 -5.53 -8.12 -3.19
N ALA A 32 -5.52 -8.27 -4.52
CA ALA A 32 -6.75 -8.40 -5.31
C ALA A 32 -7.59 -9.60 -4.86
N GLN A 33 -6.94 -10.75 -4.63
CA GLN A 33 -7.60 -11.95 -4.13
C GLN A 33 -8.20 -11.74 -2.74
N LEU A 34 -7.44 -11.13 -1.82
CA LEU A 34 -7.92 -10.86 -0.46
C LEU A 34 -9.11 -9.89 -0.45
N ALA A 35 -9.05 -8.83 -1.27
CA ALA A 35 -10.14 -7.87 -1.43
C ALA A 35 -11.42 -8.56 -1.92
N ARG A 36 -11.30 -9.40 -2.96
CA ARG A 36 -12.40 -10.21 -3.48
C ARG A 36 -13.02 -11.11 -2.41
N GLU A 37 -12.18 -11.86 -1.68
CA GLU A 37 -12.67 -12.74 -0.62
C GLU A 37 -13.34 -11.99 0.52
N PHE A 38 -12.90 -10.76 0.81
CA PHE A 38 -13.56 -9.92 1.80
C PHE A 38 -14.95 -9.48 1.33
N ASP A 39 -15.06 -8.98 0.10
CA ASP A 39 -16.32 -8.51 -0.45
C ASP A 39 -17.33 -9.65 -0.61
N GLU A 40 -16.93 -10.80 -1.17
CA GLU A 40 -17.79 -11.99 -1.31
C GLU A 40 -18.31 -12.50 0.04
N ARG A 41 -17.54 -12.33 1.13
CA ARG A 41 -17.96 -12.70 2.49
C ARG A 41 -18.96 -11.72 3.10
N ASN A 42 -18.91 -10.45 2.72
CA ASN A 42 -19.79 -9.41 3.26
C ASN A 42 -21.07 -9.25 2.43
N ASP A 43 -20.97 -9.41 1.11
CA ASP A 43 -22.09 -9.41 0.17
C ASP A 43 -21.84 -10.45 -0.93
N SER A 44 -22.64 -11.51 -0.93
CA SER A 44 -22.53 -12.59 -1.90
C SER A 44 -22.92 -12.20 -3.34
N HIS A 45 -23.41 -10.97 -3.55
CA HIS A 45 -23.74 -10.41 -4.86
C HIS A 45 -22.80 -9.27 -5.26
N ALA A 46 -21.73 -9.02 -4.51
CA ALA A 46 -20.74 -7.99 -4.84
C ALA A 46 -20.14 -8.22 -6.23
N GLU A 47 -20.09 -7.17 -7.06
CA GLU A 47 -19.40 -7.20 -8.34
C GLU A 47 -17.88 -7.09 -8.10
N THR A 48 -17.23 -8.21 -7.82
CA THR A 48 -15.81 -8.25 -7.45
C THR A 48 -14.84 -8.25 -8.63
N GLU A 49 -15.33 -8.40 -9.86
CA GLU A 49 -14.51 -8.50 -11.08
C GLU A 49 -13.74 -7.18 -11.37
N SER A 50 -14.16 -6.05 -10.80
CA SER A 50 -13.46 -4.76 -10.92
C SER A 50 -12.46 -4.47 -9.78
N LEU A 51 -12.36 -5.30 -8.73
CA LEU A 51 -11.49 -4.98 -7.58
C LEU A 51 -10.00 -4.97 -7.95
N ALA A 52 -9.58 -5.84 -8.87
CA ALA A 52 -8.22 -5.81 -9.40
C ALA A 52 -7.92 -4.49 -10.14
N SER A 53 -8.94 -3.85 -10.75
CA SER A 53 -8.76 -2.57 -11.43
C SER A 53 -8.60 -1.38 -10.48
N ASN A 54 -8.86 -1.57 -9.19
CA ASN A 54 -8.60 -0.57 -8.15
C ASN A 54 -7.14 -0.64 -7.64
N ILE A 55 -6.34 -1.58 -8.11
CA ILE A 55 -4.96 -1.78 -7.65
C ILE A 55 -4.00 -1.53 -8.82
N THR A 56 -3.02 -0.66 -8.62
CA THR A 56 -1.91 -0.48 -9.55
C THR A 56 -0.59 -0.81 -8.86
N LEU A 57 0.33 -1.47 -9.57
CA LEU A 57 1.73 -1.60 -9.16
C LEU A 57 2.57 -0.57 -9.92
N ASP A 58 3.21 0.36 -9.22
CA ASP A 58 4.07 1.40 -9.80
C ASP A 58 5.42 1.45 -9.06
N ASP A 59 6.53 1.27 -9.78
CA ASP A 59 7.90 1.26 -9.25
C ASP A 59 8.13 0.43 -7.96
N GLY A 60 7.37 -0.65 -7.78
CA GLY A 60 7.44 -1.51 -6.61
C GLY A 60 6.60 -1.05 -5.42
N ASP A 61 5.74 -0.05 -5.61
CA ASP A 61 4.70 0.36 -4.66
C ASP A 61 3.33 -0.08 -5.17
N LEU A 62 2.43 -0.40 -4.24
CA LEU A 62 1.03 -0.67 -4.56
C LEU A 62 0.22 0.60 -4.37
N ILE A 63 -0.70 0.88 -5.28
CA ILE A 63 -1.62 2.01 -5.19
C ILE A 63 -3.04 1.46 -5.16
N TRP A 64 -3.82 1.85 -4.15
CA TRP A 64 -5.25 1.62 -4.11
C TRP A 64 -6.00 2.86 -4.57
N HIS A 65 -6.88 2.68 -5.54
CA HIS A 65 -7.77 3.70 -6.09
C HIS A 65 -9.17 3.51 -5.51
N SER A 66 -9.63 4.40 -4.61
CA SER A 66 -10.99 4.30 -4.04
C SER A 66 -12.10 4.80 -4.96
N GLY A 67 -11.75 5.37 -6.13
CA GLY A 67 -12.70 5.80 -7.16
C GLY A 67 -13.33 7.18 -6.96
N ASP A 68 -13.22 7.76 -5.77
CA ASP A 68 -13.62 9.13 -5.42
C ASP A 68 -12.49 10.17 -5.66
N GLY A 69 -11.41 9.75 -6.33
CA GLY A 69 -10.22 10.58 -6.57
C GLY A 69 -9.23 10.56 -5.41
N HIS A 70 -9.45 9.71 -4.40
CA HIS A 70 -8.49 9.44 -3.34
C HIS A 70 -7.65 8.21 -3.71
N ASP A 71 -6.32 8.39 -3.74
CA ASP A 71 -5.36 7.33 -3.98
C ASP A 71 -4.50 7.15 -2.73
N ILE A 72 -4.31 5.90 -2.33
CA ILE A 72 -3.43 5.53 -1.21
C ILE A 72 -2.27 4.73 -1.77
N LEU A 73 -1.05 5.23 -1.57
CA LEU A 73 0.18 4.56 -1.96
C LEU A 73 0.72 3.74 -0.78
N PHE A 74 1.10 2.49 -1.04
CA PHE A 74 1.67 1.56 -0.09
C PHE A 74 3.08 1.23 -0.50
N THR A 75 4.02 1.49 0.40
CA THR A 75 5.44 1.26 0.17
C THR A 75 6.04 0.47 1.32
N VAL A 76 6.92 -0.50 1.04
CA VAL A 76 7.61 -1.22 2.10
C VAL A 76 8.93 -0.53 2.42
N VAL A 77 9.12 -0.23 3.69
CA VAL A 77 10.28 0.48 4.22
C VAL A 77 10.90 -0.26 5.40
N ASP A 78 12.23 -0.24 5.49
CA ASP A 78 12.96 -0.57 6.71
C ASP A 78 13.10 0.68 7.58
N VAL A 79 12.53 0.65 8.79
CA VAL A 79 12.69 1.68 9.80
C VAL A 79 13.38 1.06 11.02
N SER A 80 14.68 1.32 11.15
CA SER A 80 15.50 0.87 12.29
C SER A 80 15.48 -0.65 12.50
N GLY A 81 15.54 -1.42 11.41
CA GLY A 81 15.55 -2.89 11.42
C GLY A 81 14.17 -3.52 11.49
N ARG A 82 13.10 -2.73 11.32
CA ARG A 82 11.70 -3.20 11.27
C ARG A 82 11.15 -2.92 9.89
N LEU A 83 10.69 -3.98 9.23
CA LEU A 83 10.02 -3.88 7.94
C LEU A 83 8.55 -3.53 8.17
N LEU A 84 8.14 -2.42 7.55
CA LEU A 84 6.80 -1.88 7.63
C LEU A 84 6.27 -1.69 6.22
N VAL A 85 4.98 -1.94 5.99
CA VAL A 85 4.26 -1.31 4.89
C VAL A 85 3.69 0.00 5.39
N ARG A 86 3.97 1.06 4.65
CA ARG A 86 3.58 2.43 4.94
C ARG A 86 2.52 2.87 3.97
N ALA A 87 1.40 3.37 4.48
CA ALA A 87 0.38 4.04 3.70
C ALA A 87 0.69 5.54 3.61
N LEU A 88 0.64 6.08 2.39
CA LEU A 88 0.78 7.49 2.10
C LEU A 88 -0.44 7.99 1.33
N GLU A 89 -0.90 9.18 1.70
CA GLU A 89 -1.93 9.91 0.96
C GLU A 89 -1.33 11.12 0.25
N LYS A 90 -1.89 11.45 -0.91
CA LYS A 90 -1.46 12.60 -1.69
C LYS A 90 -2.06 13.89 -1.12
N SER A 91 -1.19 14.78 -0.66
CA SER A 91 -1.53 16.15 -0.24
C SER A 91 -1.10 17.18 -1.28
N SER A 92 -1.47 18.45 -1.09
CA SER A 92 -0.98 19.57 -1.90
C SER A 92 0.54 19.77 -1.85
N GLU A 93 1.19 19.29 -0.79
CA GLU A 93 2.64 19.44 -0.56
C GLU A 93 3.42 18.17 -0.92
N GLY A 94 2.75 17.10 -1.33
CA GLY A 94 3.36 15.80 -1.64
C GLY A 94 2.71 14.64 -0.90
N TRP A 95 3.40 13.50 -0.84
CA TRP A 95 2.93 12.31 -0.14
C TRP A 95 3.17 12.41 1.36
N VAL A 96 2.13 12.14 2.14
CA VAL A 96 2.17 12.20 3.61
C VAL A 96 1.90 10.81 4.18
N THR A 97 2.77 10.35 5.09
CA THR A 97 2.54 9.11 5.83
C THR A 97 1.31 9.26 6.72
N VAL A 98 0.32 8.39 6.54
CA VAL A 98 -0.91 8.38 7.35
C VAL A 98 -0.97 7.21 8.32
N ALA A 99 -0.35 6.08 7.97
CA ALA A 99 -0.28 4.90 8.84
C ALA A 99 0.84 3.94 8.43
N ASP A 100 1.31 3.14 9.39
CA ASP A 100 2.32 2.09 9.19
C ASP A 100 1.80 0.75 9.75
N ARG A 101 2.16 -0.37 9.12
CA ARG A 101 1.94 -1.72 9.65
C ARG A 101 3.17 -2.60 9.50
N PRO A 102 3.55 -3.39 10.54
CA PRO A 102 4.58 -4.41 10.39
C PRO A 102 4.24 -5.43 9.30
N VAL A 103 5.24 -5.84 8.53
CA VAL A 103 5.06 -6.78 7.42
C VAL A 103 6.30 -7.65 7.22
N ASP A 104 6.12 -8.86 6.69
CA ASP A 104 7.19 -9.60 6.01
C ASP A 104 7.00 -9.42 4.49
N PRO A 105 7.81 -8.59 3.83
CA PRO A 105 7.63 -8.30 2.41
C PRO A 105 7.97 -9.45 1.48
N ARG A 106 8.60 -10.52 1.99
CA ARG A 106 8.84 -11.75 1.21
C ARG A 106 7.60 -12.62 1.11
N ASP A 107 6.62 -12.39 1.99
CA ASP A 107 5.34 -13.06 1.99
C ASP A 107 4.28 -12.11 1.41
N ALA A 108 3.88 -12.39 0.17
CA ALA A 108 2.86 -11.62 -0.53
C ALA A 108 1.50 -11.65 0.17
N ALA A 109 1.13 -12.76 0.81
CA ALA A 109 -0.14 -12.88 1.53
C ALA A 109 -0.11 -12.06 2.84
N SER A 110 1.00 -12.13 3.57
CA SER A 110 1.24 -11.27 4.75
C SER A 110 1.17 -9.79 4.38
N SER A 111 1.81 -9.41 3.27
CA SER A 111 1.78 -8.03 2.75
C SER A 111 0.39 -7.59 2.34
N ALA A 112 -0.35 -8.43 1.61
CA ALA A 112 -1.74 -8.17 1.23
C ALA A 112 -2.62 -7.95 2.47
N HIS A 113 -2.47 -8.78 3.51
CA HIS A 113 -3.20 -8.60 4.77
C HIS A 113 -2.87 -7.27 5.47
N ALA A 114 -1.60 -6.90 5.55
CA ALA A 114 -1.19 -5.65 6.16
C ALA A 114 -1.72 -4.44 5.39
N VAL A 115 -1.64 -4.47 4.05
CA VAL A 115 -2.21 -3.43 3.17
C VAL A 115 -3.73 -3.37 3.32
N TRP A 116 -4.44 -4.50 3.29
CA TRP A 116 -5.89 -4.52 3.45
C TRP A 116 -6.35 -3.95 4.80
N GLN A 117 -5.62 -4.24 5.89
CA GLN A 117 -5.90 -3.63 7.19
C GLN A 117 -5.74 -2.11 7.17
N LEU A 118 -4.77 -1.58 6.41
CA LEU A 118 -4.60 -0.14 6.22
C LEU A 118 -5.73 0.45 5.39
N ILE A 119 -6.10 -0.17 4.26
CA ILE A 119 -7.25 0.23 3.45
C ILE A 119 -8.51 0.27 4.30
N SER A 120 -8.83 -0.79 5.03
CA SER A 120 -10.01 -0.85 5.89
C SER A 120 -9.99 0.19 7.03
N LEU A 121 -8.81 0.57 7.51
CA LEU A 121 -8.68 1.61 8.54
C LEU A 121 -8.94 3.02 7.97
N LEU A 122 -8.47 3.28 6.76
CA LEU A 122 -8.52 4.60 6.12
C LEU A 122 -9.87 4.87 5.43
N MET A 123 -10.58 3.81 5.04
CA MET A 123 -11.86 3.89 4.33
C MET A 123 -13.09 3.73 5.24
N ALA A 124 -12.90 3.53 6.56
CA ALA A 124 -13.97 3.38 7.55
C ALA A 124 -14.48 4.73 8.07
#